data_AF-A8MAE9-F1
#
_entry.id   AF-A8MAE9-F1
#
_cell.length_a   1.000
_cell.length_b   1.000
_cell.length_c   1.000
_cell.angle_alpha   90.00
_cell.angle_beta   90.00
_cell.angle_gamma   90.00
#
_symmetry.space_group_name_H-M   'P 1'
#
loop_
_entity.id
_entity.type
_entity.pdbx_description
1 polymer ?
#
loop_
_entity_poly.entity_id
_entity_poly.type
_entity_poly.pdbx_seq_one_letter_code
_entity_poly.pdbx_strand_id
1 'polypeptide(L)' 'MSISSETEQRVVCPYCGLTDWVLVQPINRRDSRGFLVSVMLCRCNNCGRVFYVFKYRFRSITYKLENLAT' A
#
# COMPACT_ATOMS: atom_id res chain seq x y z
N MET A 1 17.12 10.51 24.19
CA MET A 1 16.42 9.26 23.82
C MET A 1 15.94 9.43 22.39
N SER A 2 16.70 8.91 21.43
CA SER A 2 16.40 9.07 20.00
C SER A 2 15.20 8.21 19.67
N ILE A 3 14.08 8.87 19.36
CA ILE A 3 12.86 8.24 18.87
C ILE A 3 13.28 7.43 17.64
N SER A 4 13.14 6.11 17.74
CA SER A 4 13.32 5.22 16.60
C SER A 4 12.36 5.69 15.53
N SER A 5 12.89 6.38 14.51
CA SER A 5 12.17 6.66 13.28
C SER A 5 11.85 5.31 12.65
N GLU A 6 10.70 4.74 13.05
CA GLU A 6 10.02 3.69 12.32
C GLU A 6 10.11 4.11 10.86
N THR A 7 10.88 3.36 10.09
CA THR A 7 11.16 3.67 8.70
C THR A 7 9.83 3.56 8.00
N GLU A 8 9.10 4.68 7.89
CA GLU A 8 7.84 4.76 7.18
C GLU A 8 8.16 4.30 5.76
N GLN A 9 7.83 3.04 5.49
CA GLN A 9 8.16 2.42 4.22
C GLN A 9 7.38 3.18 3.16
N ARG A 10 8.07 4.09 2.47
CA ARG A 10 7.47 4.96 1.48
C ARG A 10 6.86 4.08 0.40
N VAL A 11 5.54 4.19 0.26
CA VAL A 11 4.79 3.47 -0.76
C VAL A 11 5.25 3.99 -2.12
N VAL A 12 5.84 3.10 -2.91
CA VAL A 12 6.28 3.36 -4.29
C VAL A 12 5.33 2.67 -5.26
N CYS A 13 5.07 3.32 -6.40
CA CYS A 13 4.37 2.68 -7.50
C CYS A 13 5.19 1.47 -7.98
N PRO A 14 4.63 0.25 -7.96
CA PRO A 14 5.37 -0.96 -8.33
C PRO A 14 5.67 -1.04 -9.84
N TYR A 15 5.16 -0.11 -10.64
CA TYR A 15 5.35 -0.08 -12.09
C TYR A 15 6.46 0.88 -12.53
N CYS A 16 6.46 2.12 -12.01
CA CYS A 16 7.45 3.14 -12.41
C CYS A 16 8.42 3.54 -11.28
N GLY A 17 8.27 3.00 -10.06
CA GLY A 17 9.15 3.27 -8.93
C GLY A 17 8.96 4.62 -8.24
N LEU A 18 8.06 5.48 -8.74
CA LEU A 18 7.82 6.81 -8.18
C LEU A 18 6.86 6.77 -6.97
N THR A 19 7.02 7.72 -6.06
CA THR A 19 6.15 7.91 -4.88
C THR A 19 4.96 8.82 -5.13
N ASP A 20 4.76 9.26 -6.38
CA ASP A 20 3.64 10.14 -6.77
C ASP A 20 2.42 9.31 -7.16
N TRP A 21 1.47 9.24 -6.23
CA TRP A 21 0.23 8.49 -6.35
C TRP A 21 -0.86 9.09 -5.47
N VAL A 22 -2.10 8.82 -5.83
CA VAL A 22 -3.30 9.21 -5.08
C VAL A 22 -4.03 7.99 -4.55
N LEU A 23 -4.60 8.11 -3.35
CA LEU A 23 -5.51 7.12 -2.78
C LEU A 23 -6.84 7.19 -3.54
N VAL A 24 -7.24 6.08 -4.15
CA VAL A 24 -8.54 5.95 -4.84
C VAL A 24 -9.60 5.47 -3.86
N GLN A 25 -9.30 4.38 -3.13
CA GLN A 25 -10.28 3.79 -2.21
C GLN A 25 -9.58 3.04 -1.05
N PRO A 26 -9.93 3.34 0.21
CA PRO A 26 -9.56 2.48 1.33
C PRO A 26 -10.52 1.28 1.42
N ILE A 27 -9.95 0.08 1.42
CA ILE A 27 -10.61 -1.20 1.68
C ILE A 27 -10.10 -1.70 3.04
N ASN A 28 -10.74 -1.26 4.11
CA ASN A 28 -10.44 -1.75 5.44
C ASN A 28 -11.18 -3.06 5.70
N ARG A 29 -10.46 -4.13 6.01
CA ARG A 29 -11.03 -5.40 6.47
C ARG A 29 -10.44 -5.75 7.83
N ARG A 30 -11.24 -6.33 8.73
CA ARG A 30 -10.71 -6.98 9.93
C ARG A 30 -10.52 -8.46 9.59
N ASP A 31 -9.33 -8.99 9.85
CA ASP A 31 -9.14 -10.44 9.84
C ASP A 31 -9.97 -11.08 10.98
N SER A 32 -10.25 -12.37 10.87
CA SER A 32 -10.85 -13.25 11.88
C SER A 32 -10.27 -13.09 13.29
N ARG A 33 -9.01 -12.66 13.39
CA ARG A 33 -8.28 -12.40 14.64
C ARG A 33 -8.43 -10.96 15.17
N GLY A 34 -9.28 -10.14 14.55
CA GLY A 34 -9.54 -8.75 14.95
C GLY A 34 -8.45 -7.75 14.53
N PHE A 35 -7.40 -8.19 13.82
CA PHE A 35 -6.39 -7.29 13.26
C PHE A 35 -6.96 -6.49 12.10
N LEU A 36 -6.73 -5.18 12.14
CA LEU A 36 -7.13 -4.28 11.06
C LEU A 36 -6.14 -4.41 9.90
N VAL A 37 -6.62 -4.97 8.80
CA VAL A 37 -5.92 -5.04 7.53
C VAL A 37 -6.46 -3.89 6.68
N SER A 38 -5.62 -2.88 6.46
CA SER A 38 -5.95 -1.78 5.56
C SER A 38 -5.39 -2.10 4.19
N VAL A 39 -6.26 -2.45 3.25
CA VAL A 39 -5.92 -2.51 1.83
C VAL A 39 -6.28 -1.16 1.22
N MET A 40 -5.39 -0.53 0.49
CA MET A 40 -5.62 0.76 -0.16
C MET A 40 -5.44 0.56 -1.66
N LEU A 41 -6.44 0.97 -2.44
CA LEU A 41 -6.33 1.07 -3.88
C LEU A 41 -5.72 2.43 -4.21
N CYS A 42 -4.57 2.44 -4.86
CA CYS A 42 -3.84 3.66 -5.23
C CYS A 42 -3.67 3.74 -6.74
N ARG A 43 -3.70 4.97 -7.28
CA ARG A 43 -3.42 5.25 -8.70
C ARG A 43 -2.18 6.12 -8.79
N CYS A 44 -1.21 5.70 -9.60
CA CYS A 44 -0.02 6.52 -9.85
C CYS A 44 -0.37 7.69 -10.77
N ASN A 45 0.04 8.90 -10.41
CA ASN A 45 -0.15 10.09 -11.24
C ASN A 45 0.76 10.10 -12.46
N ASN A 46 1.94 9.48 -12.36
CA ASN A 46 2.91 9.44 -13.46
C ASN A 46 2.57 8.42 -14.55
N CYS A 47 2.30 7.15 -14.18
CA CYS A 47 2.03 6.09 -15.17
C CYS A 47 0.54 5.76 -15.33
N GLY A 48 -0.34 6.37 -14.53
CA GLY A 48 -1.79 6.15 -14.56
C GLY A 48 -2.25 4.78 -14.04
N ARG A 49 -1.33 3.85 -13.75
CA ARG A 49 -1.64 2.47 -13.32
C ARG A 49 -2.12 2.43 -11.88
N VAL A 50 -3.03 1.48 -11.63
CA VAL A 50 -3.61 1.23 -10.32
C VAL A 50 -2.88 0.07 -9.65
N PHE A 51 -2.64 0.17 -8.34
CA PHE A 51 -1.95 -0.84 -7.54
C PHE A 51 -2.55 -0.88 -6.13
N TYR A 52 -2.33 -2.00 -5.42
CA TYR A 52 -2.78 -2.15 -4.05
C TYR A 52 -1.65 -1.89 -3.06
N VAL A 53 -1.98 -1.32 -1.92
CA VAL A 53 -1.10 -1.16 -0.77
C VAL A 53 -1.74 -1.85 0.42
N PHE A 54 -1.08 -2.87 0.93
CA PHE A 54 -1.50 -3.58 2.13
C PHE A 54 -0.71 -3.00 3.31
N LYS A 55 -1.41 -2.28 4.18
CA LYS A 55 -0.85 -1.83 5.46
C LYS A 55 -1.26 -2.82 6.55
N TYR A 56 -0.25 -3.49 7.08
CA TYR A 56 -0.33 -4.25 8.32
C TYR A 56 0.42 -3.50 9.42
N ARG A 57 0.11 -3.80 10.68
CA ARG A 57 0.53 -3.07 11.91
C ARG A 57 1.93 -2.42 11.91
N PHE A 58 2.94 -2.98 11.24
CA PHE A 58 4.30 -2.44 11.13
C PHE A 58 4.91 -2.52 9.72
N ARG A 59 4.13 -2.85 8.68
CA ARG A 59 4.65 -3.05 7.31
C ARG A 59 3.66 -2.61 6.24
N SER A 60 4.19 -2.05 5.16
CA SER A 60 3.42 -1.71 3.96
C SER A 60 3.94 -2.55 2.80
N ILE A 61 3.07 -3.33 2.15
CA ILE A 61 3.41 -4.14 0.98
C ILE A 61 2.63 -3.60 -0.22
N THR A 62 3.32 -3.31 -1.32
CA THR A 62 2.69 -2.88 -2.57
C THR A 62 2.55 -4.06 -3.53
N TYR A 63 1.39 -4.20 -4.15
CA TYR A 63 1.09 -5.26 -5.11
C TYR A 63 0.63 -4.68 -6.44
N LYS A 64 1.16 -5.24 -7.53
CA LYS A 64 0.67 -4.98 -8.88
C LYS A 64 -0.68 -5.69 -9.07
N LEU A 65 -1.61 -5.04 -9.76
CA LEU A 65 -2.93 -5.63 -10.03
C LEU A 65 -2.84 -6.91 -10.88
N GLU A 66 -1.87 -6.97 -11.80
CA GLU A 66 -1.64 -8.11 -12.70
C GLU A 66 -1.24 -9.40 -11.97
N ASN A 67 -0.77 -9.31 -10.72
CA ASN A 67 -0.34 -10.47 -9.92
C ASN A 67 -1.46 -11.10 -9.08
N LEU A 68 -2.71 -10.62 -9.16
CA LEU A 68 -3.83 -11.11 -8.36
C LEU A 68 -4.77 -12.08 -9.12
N ALA A 69 -4.51 -12.32 -10.40
CA ALA A 69 -5.40 -13.09 -11.29
C ALA A 69 -5.02 -14.57 -11.50
N THR A 70 -4.30 -15.18 -10.56
CA THR A 70 -3.95 -16.62 -10.56
C THR A 70 -4.57 -17.35 -9.40
#